data_AF-A0A1J3H0R7-F1
#
_entry.id   AF-A0A1J3H0R7-F1
#
_cell.length_a   1.000
_cell.length_b   1.000
_cell.length_c   1.000
_cell.angle_alpha   90.00
_cell.angle_beta   90.00
_cell.angle_gamma   90.00
#
_symmetry.space_group_name_H-M   'P 1'
#
loop_
_entity.id
_entity.type
_entity.pdbx_description
1 polymer ?
#
loop_
_entity_poly.entity_id
_entity_poly.type
_entity_poly.pdbx_seq_one_letter_code
_entity_poly.pdbx_strand_id
1 'polypeptide(L)'
;ISAPIMIAPTAFHMLAHPEGEKATAKAAAACNTIMIVSYMASCTFEEVASSCNALRFLQLYVYKRRDVTAQVVKRAEKSGFKALVLTVDVPKLGRREADIKNKMISPQLRNFEGLFETQVRPSEGSGIEAFASRAFDASLNWKDIEWLRSITKLPILIKGILTREDALKAVEAGVEGIVVSNHGARQLDYSPATITVL
;
A
#
# COMPACT_ATOMS: atom_id res chain seq x y z
N ILE A 1 -9.50 -14.24 12.67
CA ILE A 1 -10.17 -12.93 12.78
C ILE A 1 -11.59 -13.13 13.30
N SER A 2 -12.16 -12.15 14.01
CA SER A 2 -13.48 -12.21 14.65
C SER A 2 -14.66 -11.94 13.70
N ALA A 3 -14.43 -11.17 12.63
CA ALA A 3 -15.41 -10.80 11.62
C ALA A 3 -14.73 -10.65 10.25
N PRO A 4 -15.47 -10.75 9.13
CA PRO A 4 -14.94 -10.55 7.77
C PRO A 4 -14.76 -9.06 7.43
N ILE A 5 -14.30 -8.25 8.38
CA ILE A 5 -14.12 -6.79 8.25
C ILE A 5 -12.69 -6.46 8.67
N MET A 6 -11.87 -5.97 7.74
CA MET A 6 -10.46 -5.63 7.95
C MET A 6 -10.23 -4.13 7.79
N ILE A 7 -9.13 -3.62 8.35
CA ILE A 7 -8.71 -2.22 8.15
C ILE A 7 -7.85 -2.13 6.89
N ALA A 8 -8.32 -1.37 5.89
CA ALA A 8 -7.63 -1.15 4.62
C ALA A 8 -6.38 -0.25 4.77
N PRO A 9 -5.41 -0.31 3.84
CA PRO A 9 -4.23 0.53 3.91
C PRO A 9 -4.55 1.97 3.54
N THR A 10 -4.34 2.88 4.49
CA THR A 10 -4.39 4.33 4.30
C THR A 10 -3.07 4.94 4.75
N ALA A 11 -2.56 5.91 3.97
CA ALA A 11 -1.30 6.56 4.28
C ALA A 11 -1.49 7.66 5.34
N PHE A 12 -0.40 7.98 6.05
CA PHE A 12 -0.29 9.19 6.86
C PHE A 12 -1.28 9.35 8.03
N HIS A 13 -1.50 8.32 8.87
CA HIS A 13 -2.49 8.40 9.95
C HIS A 13 -2.17 9.51 10.97
N MET A 14 -0.91 9.94 11.10
CA MET A 14 -0.56 11.04 12.00
C MET A 14 -1.07 12.41 11.57
N LEU A 15 -1.57 12.55 10.33
CA LEU A 15 -2.33 13.73 9.94
C LEU A 15 -3.70 13.80 10.65
N ALA A 16 -4.26 12.66 11.05
CA ALA A 16 -5.53 12.57 11.73
C ALA A 16 -5.39 12.50 13.25
N HIS A 17 -4.37 11.79 13.77
CA HIS A 17 -4.16 11.63 15.21
C HIS A 17 -2.68 11.36 15.56
N PRO A 18 -2.09 11.96 16.62
CA PRO A 18 -0.66 11.81 16.94
C PRO A 18 -0.17 10.37 17.13
N GLU A 19 -1.02 9.46 17.60
CA GLU A 19 -0.64 8.03 17.72
C GLU A 19 -0.59 7.29 16.37
N GLY A 20 -1.20 7.84 15.32
CA GLY A 20 -1.15 7.33 13.95
C GLY A 20 -1.49 5.85 13.81
N GLU A 21 -0.68 5.15 13.03
CA GLU A 21 -0.86 3.74 12.72
C GLU A 21 -0.72 2.82 13.95
N LYS A 22 -0.03 3.25 15.00
CA LYS A 22 0.07 2.48 16.26
C LYS A 22 -1.28 2.39 16.97
N ALA A 23 -2.04 3.48 17.01
CA ALA A 23 -3.41 3.45 17.55
C ALA A 23 -4.32 2.54 16.71
N THR A 24 -4.24 2.63 15.39
CA THR A 24 -5.00 1.74 14.49
C THR A 24 -4.64 0.27 14.71
N ALA A 25 -3.35 -0.07 14.86
CA ALA A 25 -2.93 -1.44 15.10
C ALA A 25 -3.41 -1.98 16.45
N LYS A 26 -3.36 -1.18 17.53
CA LYS A 26 -3.92 -1.55 18.83
C LYS A 26 -5.43 -1.80 18.74
N ALA A 27 -6.17 -0.97 18.01
CA ALA A 27 -7.59 -1.17 17.77
C ALA A 27 -7.86 -2.46 16.98
N ALA A 28 -7.08 -2.73 15.94
CA ALA A 28 -7.19 -3.98 15.17
C ALA A 28 -6.96 -5.22 16.05
N ALA A 29 -5.96 -5.18 16.94
CA ALA A 29 -5.72 -6.23 17.92
C ALA A 29 -6.90 -6.42 18.87
N ALA A 30 -7.41 -5.33 19.46
CA ALA A 30 -8.55 -5.36 20.38
C ALA A 30 -9.83 -5.91 19.71
N CYS A 31 -10.04 -5.60 18.43
CA CYS A 31 -11.16 -6.12 17.65
C CYS A 31 -10.90 -7.51 17.05
N ASN A 32 -9.70 -8.10 17.24
CA ASN A 32 -9.28 -9.36 16.61
C ASN A 32 -9.49 -9.38 15.08
N THR A 33 -9.05 -8.31 14.40
CA THR A 33 -9.08 -8.21 12.95
C THR A 33 -7.70 -7.89 12.35
N ILE A 34 -7.60 -7.96 11.02
CA ILE A 34 -6.39 -7.63 10.27
C ILE A 34 -6.32 -6.13 10.05
N MET A 35 -5.14 -5.56 10.29
CA MET A 35 -4.75 -4.26 9.76
C MET A 35 -3.83 -4.45 8.55
N ILE A 36 -4.19 -3.85 7.42
CA ILE A 36 -3.30 -3.71 6.29
C ILE A 36 -2.57 -2.37 6.45
N VAL A 37 -1.27 -2.41 6.75
CA VAL A 37 -0.45 -1.21 6.98
C VAL A 37 0.00 -0.67 5.62
N SER A 38 -0.17 0.62 5.35
CA SER A 38 0.44 1.22 4.16
C SER A 38 1.94 1.37 4.35
N TYR A 39 2.73 1.06 3.32
CA TYR A 39 4.16 1.40 3.34
C TYR A 39 4.42 2.92 3.38
N MET A 40 3.43 3.75 2.99
CA MET A 40 3.43 5.20 3.17
C MET A 40 2.84 5.66 4.53
N ALA A 41 2.87 4.79 5.54
CA ALA A 41 2.52 5.14 6.92
C ALA A 41 3.41 6.24 7.51
N SER A 42 2.87 7.01 8.46
CA SER A 42 3.63 7.98 9.27
C SER A 42 4.59 7.31 10.26
N CYS A 43 4.15 6.22 10.90
CA CYS A 43 5.04 5.37 11.70
C CYS A 43 5.80 4.40 10.78
N THR A 44 7.00 3.98 11.18
CA THR A 44 7.61 2.85 10.47
C THR A 44 6.81 1.59 10.71
N PHE A 45 6.72 0.69 9.74
CA PHE A 45 5.93 -0.54 9.95
C PHE A 45 6.54 -1.44 11.04
N GLU A 46 7.83 -1.29 11.37
CA GLU A 46 8.47 -1.88 12.56
C GLU A 46 7.92 -1.31 13.88
N GLU A 47 7.72 0.01 13.96
CA GLU A 47 7.09 0.66 15.12
C GLU A 47 5.65 0.19 15.29
N VAL A 48 4.92 0.05 14.17
CA VAL A 48 3.56 -0.51 14.19
C VAL A 48 3.59 -1.97 14.64
N ALA A 49 4.54 -2.78 14.14
CA ALA A 49 4.68 -4.18 14.50
C ALA A 49 4.99 -4.40 15.98
N SER A 50 5.86 -3.58 16.56
CA SER A 50 6.27 -3.64 17.97
C SER A 50 5.26 -3.03 18.95
N SER A 51 4.30 -2.23 18.47
CA SER A 51 3.33 -1.53 19.35
C SER A 51 2.27 -2.42 20.01
N CYS A 52 2.02 -3.62 19.47
CA CYS A 52 0.98 -4.54 19.93
C CYS A 52 1.16 -5.93 19.27
N ASN A 53 0.28 -6.90 19.59
CA ASN A 53 0.23 -8.19 18.88
C ASN A 53 -1.00 -8.25 17.96
N ALA A 54 -1.01 -7.43 16.89
CA ALA A 54 -2.06 -7.45 15.87
C ALA A 54 -1.69 -8.38 14.70
N LEU A 55 -2.68 -9.00 14.06
CA LEU A 55 -2.49 -9.63 12.77
C LEU A 55 -2.36 -8.54 11.69
N ARG A 56 -1.24 -8.51 10.97
CA ARG A 56 -0.94 -7.42 10.02
C ARG A 56 -0.51 -7.93 8.66
N PHE A 57 -1.01 -7.26 7.63
CA PHE A 57 -0.48 -7.34 6.27
C PHE A 57 0.21 -6.02 5.91
N LEU A 58 1.17 -6.06 4.99
CA LEU A 58 1.85 -4.86 4.52
C LEU A 58 1.42 -4.56 3.09
N GLN A 59 0.82 -3.39 2.87
CA GLN A 59 0.58 -2.88 1.52
C GLN A 59 1.87 -2.24 0.99
N LEU A 60 2.22 -2.58 -0.25
CA LEU A 60 3.36 -1.98 -0.95
C LEU A 60 3.05 -1.69 -2.43
N TYR A 61 3.97 -0.96 -3.03
CA TYR A 61 4.09 -0.73 -4.47
C TYR A 61 5.39 -1.38 -4.96
N VAL A 62 5.43 -1.72 -6.25
CA VAL A 62 6.71 -2.00 -6.91
C VAL A 62 7.32 -0.67 -7.35
N TYR A 63 8.45 -0.32 -6.75
CA TYR A 63 9.19 0.90 -7.04
C TYR A 63 10.12 0.70 -8.24
N LYS A 64 10.42 1.79 -8.98
CA LYS A 64 11.43 1.76 -10.07
C LYS A 64 12.74 1.13 -9.60
N ARG A 65 13.13 1.45 -8.36
CA ARG A 65 14.19 0.77 -7.62
C ARG A 65 13.66 -0.53 -7.00
N ARG A 66 13.82 -1.65 -7.73
CA ARG A 66 13.43 -3.00 -7.27
C ARG A 66 14.15 -3.42 -5.99
N ASP A 67 15.38 -2.95 -5.78
CA ASP A 67 16.15 -3.20 -4.57
C ASP A 67 15.51 -2.59 -3.32
N VAL A 68 14.89 -1.41 -3.43
CA VAL A 68 14.07 -0.82 -2.34
C VAL A 68 12.91 -1.74 -2.02
N THR A 69 12.16 -2.17 -3.03
CA THR A 69 11.02 -3.07 -2.86
C THR A 69 11.46 -4.38 -2.17
N ALA A 70 12.60 -4.95 -2.57
CA ALA A 70 13.16 -6.15 -1.94
C ALA A 70 13.55 -5.94 -0.47
N GLN A 71 14.10 -4.77 -0.11
CA GLN A 71 14.38 -4.43 1.28
C GLN A 71 13.10 -4.28 2.11
N VAL A 72 12.04 -3.71 1.54
CA VAL A 72 10.73 -3.61 2.19
C VAL A 72 10.16 -4.99 2.52
N VAL A 73 10.17 -5.89 1.54
CA VAL A 73 9.73 -7.28 1.71
C VAL A 73 10.50 -7.98 2.84
N LYS A 74 11.83 -7.91 2.80
CA LYS A 74 12.70 -8.51 3.84
C LYS A 74 12.42 -7.95 5.23
N ARG A 75 12.21 -6.64 5.34
CA ARG A 75 11.88 -5.96 6.60
C ARG A 75 10.48 -6.35 7.10
N ALA A 76 9.51 -6.51 6.20
CA ALA A 76 8.16 -6.96 6.53
C ALA A 76 8.17 -8.39 7.11
N GLU A 77 8.87 -9.31 6.45
CA GLU A 77 9.07 -10.69 6.93
C GLU A 77 9.69 -10.71 8.32
N LYS A 78 10.79 -9.96 8.52
CA LYS A 78 11.46 -9.85 9.82
C LYS A 78 10.57 -9.26 10.91
N SER A 79 9.64 -8.39 10.53
CA SER A 79 8.69 -7.74 11.45
C SER A 79 7.42 -8.56 11.70
N GLY A 80 7.37 -9.80 11.21
CA GLY A 80 6.28 -10.74 11.50
C GLY A 80 4.97 -10.46 10.76
N PHE A 81 5.00 -9.64 9.70
CA PHE A 81 3.85 -9.48 8.81
C PHE A 81 3.46 -10.81 8.18
N LYS A 82 2.15 -11.01 7.96
CA LYS A 82 1.60 -12.31 7.54
C LYS A 82 1.20 -12.39 6.07
N ALA A 83 1.16 -11.26 5.36
CA ALA A 83 0.97 -11.21 3.92
C ALA A 83 1.44 -9.86 3.38
N LEU A 84 1.68 -9.84 2.07
CA LEU A 84 1.90 -8.63 1.29
C LEU A 84 0.64 -8.31 0.50
N VAL A 85 0.30 -7.02 0.41
CA VAL A 85 -0.82 -6.52 -0.40
C VAL A 85 -0.24 -5.62 -1.49
N LEU A 86 0.00 -6.19 -2.66
CA LEU A 86 0.54 -5.46 -3.80
C LEU A 86 -0.55 -4.60 -4.43
N THR A 87 -0.33 -3.29 -4.49
CA THR A 87 -1.25 -2.37 -5.16
C THR A 87 -0.89 -2.22 -6.63
N VAL A 88 -1.83 -2.54 -7.53
CA VAL A 88 -1.61 -2.57 -8.99
C VAL A 88 -2.37 -1.48 -9.76
N ASP A 89 -3.19 -0.68 -9.08
CA ASP A 89 -4.03 0.37 -9.66
C ASP A 89 -3.40 1.78 -9.65
N VAL A 90 -2.10 1.88 -9.34
CA VAL A 90 -1.36 3.17 -9.26
C VAL A 90 -0.05 3.16 -10.07
N PRO A 91 -0.08 2.87 -11.39
CA PRO A 91 1.10 3.11 -12.24
C PRO A 91 1.45 4.61 -12.32
N LYS A 92 0.44 5.46 -12.17
CA LYS A 92 0.53 6.89 -11.91
C LYS A 92 -0.49 7.26 -10.83
N LEU A 93 -0.22 8.30 -10.05
CA LEU A 93 -1.18 8.75 -9.05
C LEU A 93 -2.40 9.37 -9.73
N GLY A 94 -3.60 9.06 -9.22
CA GLY A 94 -4.83 9.73 -9.66
C GLY A 94 -4.79 11.23 -9.41
N ARG A 95 -5.46 11.99 -10.28
CA ARG A 95 -5.52 13.45 -10.19
C ARG A 95 -6.52 13.88 -9.12
N ARG A 96 -6.02 14.18 -7.92
CA ARG A 96 -6.83 14.63 -6.78
C ARG A 96 -6.83 16.16 -6.72
N GLU A 97 -7.88 16.79 -7.22
CA GLU A 97 -7.91 18.26 -7.36
C GLU A 97 -7.77 19.00 -6.03
N ALA A 98 -8.31 18.46 -4.93
CA ALA A 98 -8.16 19.04 -3.61
C ALA A 98 -6.68 19.09 -3.18
N ASP A 99 -5.93 18.00 -3.41
CA ASP A 99 -4.51 17.94 -3.09
C ASP A 99 -3.70 18.98 -3.90
N ILE A 100 -4.09 19.22 -5.15
CA ILE A 100 -3.47 20.23 -6.04
C ILE A 100 -3.80 21.65 -5.55
N LYS A 101 -5.09 21.94 -5.33
CA LYS A 101 -5.58 23.26 -4.87
C LYS A 101 -4.97 23.65 -3.52
N ASN A 102 -4.85 22.68 -2.61
CA ASN A 102 -4.32 22.88 -1.27
C ASN A 102 -2.79 22.77 -1.19
N LYS A 103 -2.12 22.45 -2.31
CA LYS A 103 -0.66 22.22 -2.37
C LYS A 103 -0.21 21.19 -1.32
N MET A 104 -0.90 20.06 -1.27
CA MET A 104 -0.71 19.01 -0.27
C MET A 104 0.78 18.65 -0.15
N ILE A 105 1.34 18.85 1.04
CA ILE A 105 2.72 18.50 1.34
C ILE A 105 2.79 17.00 1.59
N SER A 106 3.77 16.32 1.00
CA SER A 106 4.05 14.94 1.36
C SER A 106 4.79 14.93 2.71
N PRO A 107 4.25 14.31 3.78
CA PRO A 107 4.99 14.13 5.02
C PRO A 107 6.27 13.31 4.80
N GLN A 108 7.17 13.36 5.78
CA GLN A 108 8.38 12.53 5.76
C GLN A 108 8.00 11.05 5.71
N LEU A 109 8.51 10.36 4.70
CA LEU A 109 8.29 8.93 4.50
C LEU A 109 9.36 8.13 5.24
N ARG A 110 9.21 7.99 6.56
CA ARG A 110 10.19 7.35 7.46
C ARG A 110 10.55 5.91 7.08
N ASN A 111 9.61 5.19 6.46
CA ASN A 111 9.85 3.84 5.94
C ASN A 111 10.91 3.76 4.82
N PHE A 112 11.28 4.89 4.22
CA PHE A 112 12.27 4.99 3.14
C PHE A 112 13.57 5.66 3.59
N GLU A 113 13.68 6.01 4.87
CA GLU A 113 14.88 6.64 5.41
C GLU A 113 16.11 5.75 5.16
N GLY A 114 17.17 6.35 4.62
CA GLY A 114 18.38 5.64 4.21
C GLY A 114 18.28 4.83 2.90
N LEU A 115 17.12 4.76 2.24
CA LEU A 115 16.95 4.03 0.97
C LEU A 115 17.16 4.94 -0.25
N PHE A 116 16.49 6.09 -0.26
CA PHE A 116 16.65 7.15 -1.25
C PHE A 116 16.00 8.45 -0.75
N GLU A 117 16.31 9.57 -1.43
CA GLU A 117 15.70 10.85 -1.12
C GLU A 117 14.20 10.82 -1.42
N THR A 118 13.38 10.97 -0.38
CA THR A 118 11.92 11.02 -0.50
C THR A 118 11.35 12.42 -0.44
N GLN A 119 12.15 13.42 -0.04
CA GLN A 119 11.71 14.81 -0.05
C GLN A 119 11.41 15.23 -1.48
N VAL A 120 10.28 15.90 -1.64
CA VAL A 120 9.90 16.55 -2.88
C VAL A 120 9.50 17.96 -2.51
N ARG A 121 10.15 18.95 -3.13
CA ARG A 121 9.70 20.33 -3.03
C ARG A 121 8.57 20.50 -4.04
N PRO A 122 7.33 20.76 -3.62
CA PRO A 122 6.27 21.03 -4.58
C PRO A 122 6.58 22.36 -5.25
N SER A 123 7.08 22.33 -6.49
CA SER A 123 7.25 23.53 -7.29
C SER A 123 5.89 24.04 -7.74
N GLU A 124 4.98 23.13 -8.11
CA GLU A 124 3.55 23.35 -8.39
C GLU A 124 2.78 22.04 -8.12
N GLY A 125 1.56 22.11 -7.57
CA GLY A 125 0.69 20.94 -7.37
C GLY A 125 0.88 20.16 -6.06
N SER A 126 0.62 18.85 -6.09
CA SER A 126 0.62 17.96 -4.92
C SER A 126 1.99 17.29 -4.73
N GLY A 127 2.58 17.43 -3.54
CA GLY A 127 3.84 16.74 -3.20
C GLY A 127 3.72 15.22 -3.18
N ILE A 128 2.52 14.68 -2.95
CA ILE A 128 2.24 13.24 -3.02
C ILE A 128 2.32 12.75 -4.47
N GLU A 129 1.77 13.51 -5.42
CA GLU A 129 1.86 13.20 -6.85
C GLU A 129 3.31 13.23 -7.31
N ALA A 130 4.05 14.27 -6.95
CA ALA A 130 5.44 14.42 -7.36
C ALA A 130 6.33 13.28 -6.79
N PHE A 131 6.07 12.81 -5.57
CA PHE A 131 6.72 11.63 -5.03
C PHE A 131 6.38 10.36 -5.83
N ALA A 132 5.09 10.12 -6.06
CA ALA A 132 4.63 8.93 -6.78
C ALA A 132 5.22 8.87 -8.21
N SER A 133 5.19 9.99 -8.94
CA SER A 133 5.75 10.11 -10.29
C SER A 133 7.27 9.82 -10.34
N ARG A 134 8.00 10.18 -9.27
CA ARG A 134 9.42 9.84 -9.15
C ARG A 134 9.63 8.36 -8.81
N ALA A 135 8.90 7.83 -7.83
CA ALA A 135 9.22 6.57 -7.17
C ALA A 135 8.53 5.32 -7.77
N PHE A 136 7.27 5.44 -8.18
CA PHE A 136 6.47 4.29 -8.64
C PHE A 136 6.86 3.89 -10.07
N ASP A 137 6.84 2.59 -10.35
CA ASP A 137 7.12 2.08 -11.68
C ASP A 137 5.85 1.94 -12.52
N ALA A 138 5.71 2.80 -13.53
CA ALA A 138 4.59 2.76 -14.47
C ALA A 138 4.67 1.58 -15.46
N SER A 139 5.79 0.85 -15.53
CA SER A 139 5.98 -0.33 -16.38
C SER A 139 5.60 -1.65 -15.69
N LEU A 140 5.06 -1.57 -14.46
CA LEU A 140 4.58 -2.72 -13.70
C LEU A 140 3.69 -3.63 -14.55
N ASN A 141 4.03 -4.91 -14.59
CA ASN A 141 3.29 -5.92 -15.33
C ASN A 141 3.29 -7.27 -14.59
N TRP A 142 2.66 -8.29 -15.19
CA TRP A 142 2.50 -9.61 -14.56
C TRP A 142 3.83 -10.31 -14.23
N LYS A 143 4.92 -10.05 -14.97
CA LYS A 143 6.24 -10.61 -14.65
C LYS A 143 6.83 -10.05 -13.35
N ASP A 144 6.43 -8.86 -12.94
CA ASP A 144 6.86 -8.30 -11.65
C ASP A 144 6.20 -9.04 -10.47
N ILE A 145 5.04 -9.67 -10.69
CA ILE A 145 4.41 -10.54 -9.67
C ILE A 145 5.22 -11.83 -9.53
N GLU A 146 5.66 -12.43 -10.64
CA GLU A 146 6.57 -13.58 -10.63
C GLU A 146 7.89 -13.23 -9.90
N TRP A 147 8.46 -12.07 -10.20
CA TRP A 147 9.64 -11.56 -9.51
C TRP A 147 9.37 -11.35 -8.00
N LEU A 148 8.25 -10.73 -7.62
CA LEU A 148 7.92 -10.51 -6.22
C LEU A 148 7.78 -11.84 -5.46
N ARG A 149 7.14 -12.84 -6.08
CA ARG A 149 7.07 -14.21 -5.55
C ARG A 149 8.44 -14.87 -5.41
N SER A 150 9.39 -14.55 -6.27
CA SER A 150 10.75 -15.11 -6.18
C SER A 150 11.54 -14.62 -4.96
N ILE A 151 11.15 -13.49 -4.36
CA ILE A 151 11.89 -12.85 -3.26
C ILE A 151 11.20 -12.94 -1.89
N THR A 152 10.03 -13.58 -1.79
CA THR A 152 9.30 -13.74 -0.53
C THR A 152 8.60 -15.09 -0.45
N LYS A 153 8.33 -15.53 0.78
CA LYS A 153 7.41 -16.66 1.05
C LYS A 153 6.08 -16.21 1.66
N LEU A 154 5.90 -14.91 1.89
CA LEU A 154 4.64 -14.39 2.39
C LEU A 154 3.57 -14.53 1.29
N PRO A 155 2.32 -14.87 1.67
CA PRO A 155 1.18 -14.75 0.77
C PRO A 155 1.12 -13.34 0.16
N ILE A 156 0.84 -13.26 -1.12
CA ILE A 156 0.63 -12.02 -1.87
C ILE A 156 -0.85 -11.91 -2.20
N LEU A 157 -1.44 -10.77 -1.86
CA LEU A 157 -2.75 -10.36 -2.31
C LEU A 157 -2.58 -9.23 -3.34
N ILE A 158 -3.28 -9.30 -4.46
CA ILE A 158 -3.30 -8.22 -5.44
C ILE A 158 -4.49 -7.31 -5.16
N LYS A 159 -4.22 -6.04 -4.89
CA LYS A 159 -5.23 -5.00 -4.65
C LYS A 159 -5.33 -4.06 -5.84
N GLY A 160 -6.55 -3.84 -6.33
CA GLY A 160 -6.82 -2.93 -7.44
C GLY A 160 -7.45 -3.58 -8.67
N ILE A 161 -7.88 -4.85 -8.56
CA ILE A 161 -8.54 -5.57 -9.66
C ILE A 161 -10.01 -5.16 -9.72
N LEU A 162 -10.51 -4.86 -10.91
CA LEU A 162 -11.90 -4.49 -11.18
C LEU A 162 -12.53 -5.28 -12.34
N THR A 163 -11.78 -6.22 -12.92
CA THR A 163 -12.19 -6.98 -14.11
C THR A 163 -12.03 -8.48 -13.84
N ARG A 164 -12.89 -9.28 -14.47
CA ARG A 164 -12.79 -10.75 -14.42
C ARG A 164 -11.50 -11.22 -15.07
N GLU A 165 -11.10 -10.58 -16.16
CA GLU A 165 -9.95 -10.94 -16.98
C GLU A 165 -8.64 -10.83 -16.18
N ASP A 166 -8.47 -9.74 -15.42
CA ASP A 166 -7.28 -9.59 -14.58
C ASP A 166 -7.37 -10.42 -13.29
N ALA A 167 -8.58 -10.75 -12.81
CA ALA A 167 -8.74 -11.72 -11.73
C ALA A 167 -8.27 -13.13 -12.15
N LEU A 168 -8.57 -13.56 -13.39
CA LEU A 168 -8.06 -14.82 -13.93
C LEU A 168 -6.52 -14.80 -14.05
N LYS A 169 -5.94 -13.71 -14.56
CA LYS A 169 -4.48 -13.57 -14.61
C LYS A 169 -3.81 -13.56 -13.24
N ALA A 170 -4.46 -12.98 -12.23
CA ALA A 170 -3.97 -13.03 -10.86
C ALA A 170 -3.89 -14.47 -10.34
N VAL A 171 -4.91 -15.29 -10.63
CA VAL A 171 -4.89 -16.72 -10.30
C VAL A 171 -3.76 -17.45 -11.06
N GLU A 172 -3.61 -17.18 -12.36
CA GLU A 172 -2.52 -17.76 -13.18
C GLU A 172 -1.12 -17.37 -12.67
N ALA A 173 -0.96 -16.13 -12.19
CA ALA A 173 0.28 -15.64 -11.58
C ALA A 173 0.57 -16.27 -10.19
N GLY A 174 -0.37 -17.04 -9.63
CA GLY A 174 -0.20 -17.80 -8.40
C GLY A 174 -0.20 -16.94 -7.14
N VAL A 175 -1.04 -15.89 -7.09
CA VAL A 175 -1.26 -15.11 -5.86
C VAL A 175 -2.35 -15.72 -4.98
N GLU A 176 -2.26 -15.50 -3.67
CA GLU A 176 -3.14 -16.12 -2.67
C GLU A 176 -4.47 -15.38 -2.47
N GLY A 177 -4.62 -14.19 -3.05
CA GLY A 177 -5.90 -13.48 -3.00
C GLY A 177 -5.97 -12.22 -3.85
N ILE A 178 -7.20 -11.75 -4.02
CA ILE A 178 -7.52 -10.53 -4.76
C ILE A 178 -8.32 -9.61 -3.84
N VAL A 179 -7.98 -8.33 -3.84
CA VAL A 179 -8.77 -7.26 -3.22
C VAL A 179 -9.38 -6.42 -4.32
N VAL A 180 -10.67 -6.66 -4.58
CA VAL A 180 -11.47 -5.86 -5.52
C VAL A 180 -11.54 -4.43 -4.99
N SER A 181 -10.90 -3.49 -5.70
CA SER A 181 -10.68 -2.14 -5.20
C SER A 181 -10.52 -1.16 -6.36
N ASN A 182 -11.21 -0.02 -6.28
CA ASN A 182 -10.98 1.15 -7.14
C ASN A 182 -10.15 2.22 -6.42
N HIS A 183 -9.30 1.79 -5.48
CA HIS A 183 -8.50 2.65 -4.61
C HIS A 183 -9.32 3.66 -3.77
N GLY A 184 -10.55 3.31 -3.40
CA GLY A 184 -11.46 4.22 -2.72
C GLY A 184 -11.87 5.41 -3.61
N ALA A 185 -12.03 5.16 -4.91
CA ALA A 185 -12.36 6.15 -5.94
C ALA A 185 -11.33 7.30 -6.07
N ARG A 186 -10.04 7.03 -5.78
CA ARG A 186 -8.97 8.05 -5.77
C ARG A 186 -7.98 7.96 -6.93
N GLN A 187 -8.20 7.04 -7.86
CA GLN A 187 -7.29 6.74 -8.97
C GLN A 187 -7.89 7.13 -10.32
N LEU A 188 -8.78 6.30 -10.88
CA LEU A 188 -9.47 6.56 -12.13
C LEU A 188 -10.94 6.87 -11.83
N ASP A 189 -11.36 8.11 -12.08
CA ASP A 189 -12.77 8.49 -11.99
C ASP A 189 -13.60 7.72 -13.04
N TYR A 190 -14.90 7.56 -12.78
CA TYR A 190 -15.82 6.69 -13.56
C TYR A 190 -15.51 5.19 -13.52
N SER A 191 -14.55 4.75 -12.68
CA SER A 191 -14.43 3.33 -12.36
C SER A 191 -15.71 2.84 -11.66
N PRO A 192 -16.13 1.58 -11.88
CA PRO A 192 -17.33 1.05 -11.24
C PRO A 192 -17.20 1.04 -9.71
N ALA A 193 -18.35 1.01 -9.03
CA ALA A 193 -18.39 0.71 -7.61
C ALA A 193 -17.86 -0.72 -7.40
N THR A 194 -17.05 -0.96 -6.38
CA THR A 194 -16.40 -2.26 -6.17
C THR A 194 -17.41 -3.41 -6.00
N ILE A 195 -18.60 -3.11 -5.46
CA ILE A 195 -19.67 -4.11 -5.28
C ILE A 195 -20.30 -4.57 -6.59
N THR A 196 -20.26 -3.75 -7.65
CA THR A 196 -20.91 -4.09 -8.94
C THR A 196 -20.02 -4.94 -9.84
N VAL A 197 -18.79 -5.23 -9.42
CA VAL A 197 -17.79 -6.02 -10.16
C VAL A 197 -17.26 -7.22 -9.37
N LEU A 198 -17.97 -7.59 -8.29
CA LEU A 198 -17.72 -8.80 -7.51
C LEU A 198 -18.38 -10.04 -8.14
#